data_AF-A0A9E5NBJ2-F1
#
_entry.id   AF-A0A9E5NBJ2-F1
#
_cell.length_a   1.000
_cell.length_b   1.000
_cell.length_c   1.000
_cell.angle_alpha   90.00
_cell.angle_beta   90.00
_cell.angle_gamma   90.00
#
_symmetry.space_group_name_H-M   'P 1'
#
loop_
_entity.id
_entity.type
_entity.pdbx_description
1 polymer ?
#
loop_
_entity_poly.entity_id
_entity_poly.type
_entity_poly.pdbx_seq_one_letter_code
_entity_poly.pdbx_strand_id
1 'polypeptide(L)'
;MTDKKAPKGLLPTDQPDLFFEDNPVGRLKKEVWDSTDAQIDGILKEYGIPSPVEWAKPGSYIQTTIRHQVEANRKKNDIVFIPVGCTELHGKHTISAMDTLFVSAIVEGVHRYTAKQGAPVNLALPPLMYGGHPYHHMGMPGTVILREHVVRELMLDVML
;
A
#
# COMPACT_ATOMS: atom_id res chain seq x y z
N MET A 1 32.99 0.86 12.98
CA MET A 1 31.71 1.56 12.80
C MET A 1 31.92 2.98 13.27
N THR A 2 31.79 3.95 12.38
CA THR A 2 32.00 5.37 12.72
C THR A 2 30.97 5.83 13.74
N ASP A 3 31.42 6.46 14.82
CA ASP A 3 30.63 7.19 15.82
C ASP A 3 29.86 8.36 15.19
N LYS A 4 28.90 8.06 14.31
CA LYS A 4 27.99 9.06 13.76
C LYS A 4 27.03 9.44 14.87
N LYS A 5 27.27 10.60 15.48
CA LYS A 5 26.34 11.19 16.46
C LYS A 5 25.07 11.61 15.71
N ALA A 6 24.09 10.71 15.65
CA ALA A 6 22.75 11.08 15.22
C ALA A 6 22.19 12.16 16.16
N PRO A 7 21.43 13.14 15.64
CA PRO A 7 20.68 14.06 16.48
C PRO A 7 19.79 13.30 17.48
N LYS A 8 19.50 13.92 18.63
CA LYS A 8 18.64 13.31 19.65
C LYS A 8 17.28 12.93 19.05
N GLY A 9 16.85 11.69 19.28
CA GLY A 9 15.58 11.16 18.76
C GLY A 9 15.66 10.58 17.35
N LEU A 10 16.86 10.48 16.77
CA LEU A 10 17.10 9.88 15.47
C LEU A 10 18.07 8.68 15.57
N LEU A 11 17.85 7.71 14.70
CA LEU A 11 18.66 6.51 14.50
C LEU A 11 19.50 6.69 13.21
N PRO A 12 20.83 6.51 13.27
CA PRO A 12 21.70 6.68 12.11
C PRO A 12 21.61 5.49 11.14
N THR A 13 22.08 5.71 9.92
CA THR A 13 22.39 4.66 8.94
C THR A 13 23.86 4.71 8.52
N ASP A 14 24.25 3.80 7.63
CA ASP A 14 25.53 3.80 6.93
C ASP A 14 25.69 4.99 5.97
N GLN A 15 24.60 5.61 5.52
CA GLN A 15 24.58 6.86 4.74
C GLN A 15 24.78 8.10 5.65
N PRO A 16 25.42 9.18 5.15
CA PRO A 16 25.79 10.32 5.98
C PRO A 16 24.60 11.24 6.35
N ASP A 17 23.58 11.30 5.51
CA ASP A 17 22.47 12.26 5.55
C ASP A 17 21.10 11.59 5.72
N LEU A 18 21.08 10.29 5.98
CA LEU A 18 19.87 9.51 6.20
C LEU A 18 19.73 9.06 7.66
N PHE A 19 18.57 9.35 8.23
CA PHE A 19 18.23 9.01 9.61
C PHE A 19 16.78 8.53 9.68
N PHE A 20 16.47 7.71 10.67
CA PHE A 20 15.11 7.31 11.01
C PHE A 20 14.71 7.86 12.37
N GLU A 21 13.43 8.14 12.59
CA GLU A 21 12.94 8.56 13.90
C GLU A 21 13.06 7.40 14.91
N ASP A 22 13.47 7.68 16.15
CA ASP A 22 13.45 6.68 17.22
C ASP A 22 12.05 6.54 17.82
N ASN A 23 11.14 6.06 16.98
CA ASN A 23 9.78 5.67 17.33
C ASN A 23 9.45 4.32 16.66
N PRO A 24 8.29 3.69 16.95
CA PRO A 24 7.97 2.37 16.40
C PRO A 24 8.04 2.30 14.86
N VAL A 25 7.58 3.34 14.15
CA VAL A 25 7.58 3.36 12.68
C VAL A 25 8.99 3.56 12.14
N GLY A 26 9.78 4.46 12.71
CA GLY A 26 11.15 4.68 12.27
C GLY A 26 12.06 3.49 12.56
N ARG A 27 11.86 2.78 13.68
CA ARG A 27 12.55 1.50 13.95
C ARG A 27 12.21 0.43 12.92
N LEU A 28 10.93 0.29 12.54
CA LEU A 28 10.52 -0.63 11.47
C LEU A 28 11.17 -0.25 10.13
N LYS A 29 11.15 1.04 9.75
CA LYS A 29 11.79 1.50 8.52
C LYS A 29 13.30 1.23 8.54
N LYS A 30 13.95 1.44 9.68
CA LYS A 30 15.36 1.14 9.87
C LYS A 30 15.65 -0.35 9.74
N GLU A 31 14.82 -1.22 10.32
CA GLU A 31 14.95 -2.67 10.19
C GLU A 31 14.88 -3.12 8.72
N VAL A 32 13.91 -2.57 7.96
CA VAL A 32 13.82 -2.82 6.51
C VAL A 32 15.03 -2.26 5.76
N TRP A 33 15.50 -1.07 6.11
CA TRP A 33 16.70 -0.45 5.51
C TRP A 33 17.97 -1.27 5.73
N ASP A 34 18.17 -1.77 6.95
CA ASP A 34 19.34 -2.56 7.33
C ASP A 34 19.24 -4.04 6.90
N SER A 35 18.10 -4.46 6.34
CA SER A 35 17.88 -5.84 5.90
C SER A 35 18.70 -6.19 4.65
N THR A 36 19.29 -7.37 4.66
CA THR A 36 19.90 -7.97 3.47
C THR A 36 18.84 -8.40 2.46
N ASP A 37 19.22 -8.55 1.18
CA ASP A 37 18.32 -9.05 0.13
C ASP A 37 17.62 -10.36 0.52
N ALA A 38 18.33 -11.29 1.18
CA ALA A 38 17.74 -12.56 1.64
C ALA A 38 16.70 -12.36 2.76
N GLN A 39 16.89 -11.36 3.63
CA GLN A 39 15.90 -11.00 4.65
C GLN A 39 14.69 -10.33 3.99
N ILE A 40 14.90 -9.46 3.01
CA ILE A 40 13.83 -8.85 2.21
C ILE A 40 13.01 -9.92 1.49
N ASP A 41 13.65 -10.89 0.83
CA ASP A 41 12.97 -12.01 0.19
C ASP A 41 12.15 -12.83 1.21
N GLY A 42 12.69 -13.04 2.41
CA GLY A 42 11.99 -13.67 3.52
C GLY A 42 10.72 -12.92 3.93
N ILE A 43 10.82 -11.60 4.10
CA ILE A 43 9.69 -10.71 4.41
C ILE A 43 8.66 -10.80 3.28
N LEU A 44 9.05 -10.59 2.02
CA LEU A 44 8.13 -10.64 0.89
C LEU A 44 7.39 -11.97 0.79
N LYS A 45 8.08 -13.09 1.03
CA LYS A 45 7.49 -14.43 1.06
C LYS A 45 6.43 -14.57 2.16
N GLU A 46 6.61 -13.92 3.30
CA GLU A 46 5.63 -13.93 4.39
C GLU A 46 4.31 -13.25 3.99
N TYR A 47 4.38 -12.19 3.18
CA TYR A 47 3.23 -11.49 2.59
C TYR A 47 2.73 -12.13 1.28
N GLY A 48 3.42 -13.15 0.78
CA GLY A 48 3.12 -13.80 -0.49
C GLY A 48 3.35 -12.88 -1.69
N ILE A 49 4.41 -12.08 -1.66
CA ILE A 49 4.82 -11.19 -2.74
C ILE A 49 6.06 -11.80 -3.44
N PRO A 50 6.12 -11.82 -4.78
CA PRO A 50 5.10 -11.33 -5.72
C PRO A 50 3.88 -12.25 -5.83
N SER A 51 2.74 -11.67 -6.18
CA SER A 51 1.50 -12.37 -6.56
C SER A 51 0.77 -11.57 -7.62
N PRO A 52 -0.02 -12.21 -8.51
CA PRO A 52 -0.96 -11.50 -9.37
C PRO A 52 -1.98 -10.71 -8.55
N VAL A 53 -2.45 -9.59 -9.09
CA VAL A 53 -3.52 -8.79 -8.49
C VAL A 53 -4.81 -9.60 -8.41
N GLU A 54 -5.48 -9.52 -7.26
CA GLU A 54 -6.57 -10.41 -6.85
C GLU A 54 -7.97 -9.80 -7.06
N TRP A 55 -8.13 -8.73 -7.85
CA TRP A 55 -9.41 -8.01 -8.02
C TRP A 55 -10.60 -8.90 -8.42
N ALA A 56 -10.36 -9.99 -9.14
CA ALA A 56 -11.38 -10.95 -9.54
C ALA A 56 -11.36 -12.26 -8.73
N LYS A 57 -10.45 -12.39 -7.76
CA LYS A 57 -10.30 -13.61 -6.97
C LYS A 57 -11.41 -13.68 -5.92
N PRO A 58 -12.17 -14.79 -5.86
CA PRO A 58 -13.17 -14.99 -4.82
C PRO A 58 -12.55 -14.94 -3.42
N GLY A 59 -13.17 -14.21 -2.50
CA GLY A 59 -12.75 -14.11 -1.10
C GLY A 59 -11.71 -13.03 -0.78
N SER A 60 -11.13 -12.36 -1.78
CA SER A 60 -10.09 -11.34 -1.56
C SER A 60 -10.66 -9.95 -1.23
N TYR A 61 -11.74 -9.55 -1.89
CA TYR A 61 -12.39 -8.25 -1.72
C TYR A 61 -13.82 -8.42 -1.22
N ILE A 62 -14.37 -7.42 -0.54
CA ILE A 62 -15.78 -7.42 -0.08
C ILE A 62 -16.72 -7.72 -1.25
N GLN A 63 -16.43 -7.17 -2.43
CA GLN A 63 -17.20 -7.30 -3.66
C GLN A 63 -17.07 -8.69 -4.29
N THR A 64 -15.97 -9.42 -4.04
CA THR A 64 -15.74 -10.79 -4.53
C THR A 64 -15.91 -11.85 -3.45
N THR A 65 -16.46 -11.48 -2.28
CA THR A 65 -16.67 -12.38 -1.15
C THR A 65 -18.16 -12.54 -0.87
N ILE A 66 -18.61 -13.78 -0.67
CA ILE A 66 -20.03 -14.05 -0.40
C ILE A 66 -20.42 -13.40 0.94
N ARG A 67 -21.59 -12.77 0.99
CA ARG A 67 -22.03 -11.91 2.10
C ARG A 67 -21.85 -12.52 3.50
N HIS A 68 -22.24 -13.78 3.71
CA HIS A 68 -22.11 -14.42 5.03
C HIS A 68 -20.65 -14.59 5.47
N GLN A 69 -19.71 -14.71 4.53
CA GLN A 69 -18.28 -14.77 4.80
C GLN A 69 -17.74 -13.37 5.13
N VAL A 70 -18.20 -12.32 4.44
CA VAL A 70 -17.88 -10.92 4.80
C VAL A 70 -18.29 -10.63 6.25
N GLU A 71 -19.49 -11.04 6.65
CA GLU A 71 -19.96 -10.88 8.04
C GLU A 71 -19.13 -11.67 9.04
N ALA A 72 -18.68 -12.88 8.68
CA ALA A 72 -17.81 -13.69 9.51
C ALA A 72 -16.40 -13.08 9.64
N ASN A 73 -15.84 -12.54 8.55
CA ASN A 73 -14.55 -11.87 8.54
C ASN A 73 -14.57 -10.61 9.41
N ARG A 74 -15.61 -9.76 9.26
CA ARG A 74 -15.80 -8.55 10.06
C ARG A 74 -15.81 -8.82 11.57
N LYS A 75 -16.37 -9.96 12.00
CA LYS A 75 -16.39 -10.34 13.43
C LYS A 75 -15.00 -10.66 13.98
N LYS A 76 -14.02 -10.95 13.12
CA LYS A 76 -12.63 -11.25 13.50
C LYS A 76 -11.71 -10.06 13.32
N ASN A 77 -11.92 -9.30 12.24
CA ASN A 77 -11.15 -8.11 11.89
C ASN A 77 -12.06 -7.16 11.10
N ASP A 78 -12.27 -5.96 11.64
CA ASP A 78 -13.15 -4.93 11.10
C ASP A 78 -12.40 -3.87 10.27
N ILE A 79 -11.08 -4.02 10.10
CA ILE A 79 -10.27 -3.15 9.25
C ILE A 79 -10.62 -3.41 7.78
N VAL A 80 -10.83 -2.33 7.04
CA VAL A 80 -11.02 -2.32 5.58
C VAL A 80 -9.98 -1.41 4.94
N PHE A 81 -9.26 -1.92 3.95
CA PHE A 81 -8.41 -1.10 3.08
C PHE A 81 -9.15 -0.76 1.78
N ILE A 82 -9.15 0.53 1.45
CA ILE A 82 -9.61 1.05 0.16
C ILE A 82 -8.35 1.48 -0.60
N PRO A 83 -7.96 0.78 -1.69
CA PRO A 83 -6.77 1.17 -2.45
C PRO A 83 -7.02 2.49 -3.20
N VAL A 84 -6.11 3.45 -3.04
CA VAL A 84 -6.18 4.76 -3.69
C VAL A 84 -4.96 4.93 -4.57
N GLY A 85 -5.17 5.05 -5.88
CA GLY A 85 -4.12 5.33 -6.87
C GLY A 85 -4.61 6.32 -7.90
N CYS A 86 -4.17 6.14 -9.15
CA CYS A 86 -4.52 6.98 -10.28
C CYS A 86 -4.15 6.32 -11.62
N THR A 87 -4.45 7.02 -12.72
CA THR A 87 -3.95 6.69 -14.06
C THR A 87 -2.98 7.79 -14.44
N GLU A 88 -1.68 7.52 -14.35
CA GLU A 88 -0.61 8.52 -14.40
C GLU A 88 0.49 8.17 -15.40
N LEU A 89 1.08 9.19 -16.04
CA LEU A 89 2.31 8.99 -16.81
C LEU A 89 3.51 8.73 -15.89
N HIS A 90 4.04 7.51 -15.93
CA HIS A 90 5.30 7.14 -15.28
C HIS A 90 6.47 6.95 -16.27
N GLY A 91 6.38 7.60 -17.44
CA GLY A 91 7.38 7.52 -18.50
C GLY A 91 7.30 6.23 -19.35
N LYS A 92 8.25 6.07 -20.28
CA LYS A 92 8.21 5.02 -21.32
C LYS A 92 8.48 3.59 -20.83
N HIS A 93 8.90 3.44 -19.58
CA HIS A 93 9.41 2.17 -19.05
C HIS A 93 8.38 1.42 -18.20
N THR A 94 7.20 1.98 -17.98
CA THR A 94 6.17 1.38 -17.13
C THR A 94 4.77 1.81 -17.56
N ILE A 95 3.76 1.24 -16.91
CA ILE A 95 2.34 1.38 -17.23
C ILE A 95 1.67 2.48 -16.43
N SER A 96 0.58 3.04 -16.95
CA SER A 96 -0.13 4.15 -16.28
C SER A 96 -0.92 3.76 -15.03
N ALA A 97 -1.11 2.46 -14.80
CA ALA A 97 -1.79 1.95 -13.61
C ALA A 97 -0.81 1.56 -12.48
N MET A 98 0.46 1.97 -12.57
CA MET A 98 1.50 1.55 -11.62
C MET A 98 1.10 1.86 -10.19
N ASP A 99 0.67 3.09 -9.89
CA ASP A 99 0.19 3.49 -8.55
C ASP A 99 -0.92 2.57 -8.04
N THR A 100 -1.96 2.35 -8.84
CA THR A 100 -3.11 1.54 -8.42
C THR A 100 -2.78 0.06 -8.28
N LEU A 101 -1.94 -0.49 -9.15
CA LEU A 101 -1.53 -1.90 -9.07
C LEU A 101 -0.56 -2.13 -7.90
N PHE A 102 0.32 -1.18 -7.61
CA PHE A 102 1.24 -1.26 -6.48
C PHE A 102 0.49 -1.25 -5.15
N VAL A 103 -0.39 -0.26 -4.93
CA VAL A 103 -1.18 -0.21 -3.70
C VAL A 103 -2.08 -1.44 -3.57
N SER A 104 -2.65 -1.95 -4.67
CA SER A 104 -3.44 -3.20 -4.67
C SER A 104 -2.60 -4.39 -4.22
N ALA A 105 -1.42 -4.61 -4.82
CA ALA A 105 -0.53 -5.71 -4.45
C ALA A 105 -0.05 -5.63 -2.99
N ILE A 106 0.20 -4.41 -2.48
CA ILE A 106 0.60 -4.16 -1.09
C ILE A 106 -0.53 -4.57 -0.12
N VAL A 107 -1.74 -4.05 -0.31
CA VAL A 107 -2.85 -4.36 0.62
C VAL A 107 -3.30 -5.81 0.52
N GLU A 108 -3.21 -6.43 -0.67
CA GLU A 108 -3.41 -7.87 -0.84
C GLU A 108 -2.34 -8.69 -0.11
N GLY A 109 -1.10 -8.21 -0.04
CA GLY A 109 -0.05 -8.79 0.79
C GLY A 109 -0.43 -8.77 2.27
N VAL A 110 -0.92 -7.62 2.77
CA VAL A 110 -1.40 -7.49 4.17
C VAL A 110 -2.58 -8.42 4.43
N HIS A 111 -3.51 -8.53 3.48
CA HIS A 111 -4.63 -9.48 3.54
C HIS A 111 -4.12 -10.92 3.67
N ARG A 112 -3.22 -11.37 2.79
CA ARG A 112 -2.63 -12.73 2.85
C ARG A 112 -1.87 -12.98 4.15
N TYR A 113 -1.11 -12.01 4.62
CA TYR A 113 -0.36 -12.11 5.88
C TYR A 113 -1.28 -12.29 7.08
N THR A 114 -2.28 -11.41 7.23
CA THR A 114 -3.24 -11.46 8.35
C THR A 114 -4.22 -12.63 8.25
N ALA A 115 -4.51 -13.13 7.03
CA ALA A 115 -5.28 -14.36 6.83
C ALA A 115 -4.59 -15.59 7.47
N LYS A 116 -3.26 -15.69 7.39
CA LYS A 116 -2.48 -16.76 8.05
C LYS A 116 -2.60 -16.71 9.58
N GLN A 117 -2.94 -15.56 10.14
CA GLN A 117 -3.17 -15.35 11.57
C GLN A 117 -4.64 -15.58 11.97
N GLY A 118 -5.51 -15.95 11.03
CA GLY A 118 -6.91 -16.25 11.28
C GLY A 118 -7.84 -15.03 11.31
N ALA A 119 -7.32 -13.83 11.11
CA ALA A 119 -8.05 -12.55 11.18
C ALA A 119 -7.70 -11.64 9.99
N PRO A 120 -8.08 -12.01 8.75
CA PRO A 120 -7.74 -11.24 7.56
C PRO A 120 -8.32 -9.83 7.61
N VAL A 121 -7.52 -8.81 7.25
CA VAL A 121 -8.06 -7.49 6.91
C VAL A 121 -8.95 -7.59 5.67
N ASN A 122 -9.95 -6.73 5.55
CA ASN A 122 -10.85 -6.72 4.39
C ASN A 122 -10.35 -5.71 3.35
N LEU A 123 -10.65 -5.95 2.08
CA LEU A 123 -10.27 -5.08 0.97
C LEU A 123 -11.52 -4.62 0.22
N ALA A 124 -11.51 -3.39 -0.30
CA ALA A 124 -12.63 -2.83 -1.05
C ALA A 124 -12.27 -2.51 -2.51
N LEU A 125 -13.23 -2.75 -3.39
CA LEU A 125 -13.25 -2.32 -4.79
C LEU A 125 -14.40 -1.31 -5.06
N PRO A 126 -14.33 -0.55 -6.15
CA PRO A 126 -13.17 -0.38 -7.02
C PRO A 126 -12.06 0.40 -6.28
N PRO A 127 -10.77 0.17 -6.59
CA PRO A 127 -9.74 1.10 -6.16
C PRO A 127 -9.99 2.45 -6.85
N LEU A 128 -9.43 3.53 -6.31
CA LEU A 128 -9.43 4.79 -7.04
C LEU A 128 -8.46 4.68 -8.24
N MET A 129 -9.02 4.36 -9.41
CA MET A 129 -8.28 4.21 -10.67
C MET A 129 -8.01 5.55 -11.38
N TYR A 130 -8.85 6.55 -11.12
CA TYR A 130 -8.69 7.91 -11.62
C TYR A 130 -8.58 8.83 -10.41
N GLY A 131 -7.40 9.43 -10.24
CA GLY A 131 -7.04 10.12 -9.00
C GLY A 131 -6.80 11.62 -9.18
N GLY A 132 -6.54 12.26 -8.05
CA GLY A 132 -5.92 13.58 -8.02
C GLY A 132 -4.46 13.46 -8.45
N HIS A 133 -3.92 14.51 -9.05
CA HIS A 133 -2.54 14.52 -9.53
C HIS A 133 -1.85 15.81 -9.09
N PRO A 134 -0.54 15.76 -8.81
CA PRO A 134 0.21 16.97 -8.53
C PRO A 134 0.26 17.84 -9.79
N TYR A 135 0.40 19.16 -9.60
CA TYR A 135 0.36 20.15 -10.68
C TYR A 135 1.27 19.81 -11.87
N HIS A 136 2.45 19.25 -11.61
CA HIS A 136 3.43 18.92 -12.65
C HIS A 136 3.02 17.74 -13.56
N HIS A 137 1.95 17.00 -13.23
CA HIS A 137 1.42 15.90 -14.07
C HIS A 137 0.23 16.34 -14.94
N MET A 138 -0.25 17.57 -14.77
CA MET A 138 -1.39 18.11 -15.51
C MET A 138 -1.05 18.26 -17.00
N GLY A 139 -1.84 17.61 -17.87
CA GLY A 139 -1.68 17.70 -19.33
C GLY A 139 -0.64 16.74 -19.92
N MET A 140 0.01 15.91 -19.10
CA MET A 140 0.87 14.85 -19.59
C MET A 140 0.06 13.78 -20.32
N PRO A 141 0.42 13.40 -21.57
CA PRO A 141 -0.28 12.33 -22.28
C PRO A 141 -0.22 11.00 -21.52
N GLY A 142 -1.37 10.37 -21.32
CA GLY A 142 -1.51 9.12 -20.56
C GLY A 142 -1.97 9.32 -19.11
N THR A 143 -1.91 10.55 -18.58
CA THR A 143 -2.48 10.89 -17.27
C THR A 143 -3.99 11.20 -17.41
N VAL A 144 -4.84 10.56 -16.58
CA VAL A 144 -6.29 10.83 -16.52
C VAL A 144 -6.64 11.39 -15.15
N ILE A 145 -7.06 12.65 -15.14
CA ILE A 145 -7.10 13.47 -13.91
C ILE A 145 -8.53 13.69 -13.45
N LEU A 146 -8.76 13.46 -12.15
CA LEU A 146 -9.94 13.98 -11.45
C LEU A 146 -9.60 15.27 -10.72
N ARG A 147 -10.55 16.20 -10.71
CA ARG A 147 -10.48 17.43 -9.90
C ARG A 147 -10.43 17.04 -8.43
N GLU A 148 -9.56 17.70 -7.65
CA GLU A 148 -9.35 17.40 -6.23
C GLU A 148 -10.65 17.27 -5.43
N HIS A 149 -11.58 18.22 -5.57
CA HIS A 149 -12.85 18.16 -4.85
C HIS A 149 -13.66 16.90 -5.19
N VAL A 150 -13.63 16.43 -6.44
CA VAL A 150 -14.33 15.19 -6.83
C VAL A 150 -13.71 13.98 -6.14
N VAL A 151 -12.39 13.92 -6.07
CA VAL A 151 -11.68 12.84 -5.36
C VAL A 151 -12.02 12.85 -3.88
N ARG A 152 -12.02 14.03 -3.25
CA ARG A 152 -12.36 14.19 -1.83
C ARG A 152 -13.80 13.79 -1.56
N GLU A 153 -14.77 14.34 -2.29
CA GLU A 153 -16.18 14.02 -2.08
C GLU A 153 -16.46 12.53 -2.31
N LEU A 154 -15.86 11.91 -3.34
CA LEU A 154 -15.97 10.47 -3.55
C LEU A 154 -15.43 9.66 -2.35
N MET A 155 -14.31 10.07 -1.76
CA MET A 155 -13.75 9.37 -0.60
C MET A 155 -14.54 9.58 0.67
N LEU A 156 -15.17 10.75 0.84
CA LEU A 156 -16.14 10.95 1.92
C LEU A 156 -17.34 10.01 1.74
N ASP A 157 -17.94 9.98 0.55
CA ASP A 157 -19.13 9.17 0.26
C ASP A 157 -18.90 7.66 0.42
N VAL A 158 -17.72 7.16 0.04
CA VAL A 158 -17.36 5.73 0.16
C VAL A 158 -17.10 5.31 1.62
N MET A 159 -16.84 6.25 2.52
CA MET A 159 -16.54 5.99 3.94
C MET A 159 -17.74 6.19 4.88
N LEU A 160 -18.91 6.59 4.38
CA LEU A 160 -20.16 6.72 5.15
C LEU A 160 -20.75 5.36 5.57
#